data_AF-A0A2V6PFI9-F1
#
_entry.id   AF-A0A2V6PFI9-F1
#
_cell.length_a   1.000
_cell.length_b   1.000
_cell.length_c   1.000
_cell.angle_alpha   90.00
_cell.angle_beta   90.00
_cell.angle_gamma   90.00
#
_symmetry.space_group_name_H-M   'P 1'
#
loop_
_entity.id
_entity.type
_entity.pdbx_description
1 polymer ?
#
loop_
_entity_poly.entity_id
_entity_poly.type
_entity_poly.pdbx_seq_one_letter_code
_entity_poly.pdbx_strand_id
1 'polypeptide(L)'
;MILWRPDVVLPSALTRIELPSRVTVAEPLHRPESVKARMDAAWSVLGSLADARRELGTRIAAAEARALEARSERERVSAAIHRYRAEAALNEVLSVTSNQMAALLNRTESQR
;
A
#
# COMPACT_ATOMS: atom_id res chain seq x y z
N MET A 1 42.54 8.45 29.09
CA MET A 1 41.31 8.96 28.43
C MET A 1 40.23 8.96 29.50
N ILE A 2 39.88 10.13 30.04
CA ILE A 2 38.96 10.24 31.18
C ILE A 2 37.58 10.57 30.61
N LEU A 3 36.65 9.61 30.71
CA LEU A 3 35.26 9.80 30.29
C LEU A 3 34.51 10.45 31.46
N TRP A 4 34.05 11.69 31.28
CA TRP A 4 33.27 12.39 32.28
C TRP A 4 31.92 11.70 32.48
N ARG A 5 31.53 11.45 33.74
CA ARG A 5 30.24 10.88 34.13
C ARG A 5 29.54 11.89 35.06
N PRO A 6 28.36 12.41 34.72
CA PRO A 6 27.61 13.23 35.65
C PRO A 6 26.85 12.33 36.63
N ASP A 7 27.09 12.49 37.93
CA ASP A 7 26.22 11.93 38.95
C ASP A 7 24.95 12.78 39.04
N VAL A 8 23.85 12.26 38.51
CA VAL A 8 22.54 12.89 38.61
C VAL A 8 21.95 12.53 39.96
N VAL A 9 22.00 13.45 40.92
CA VAL A 9 21.32 13.31 42.22
C VAL A 9 19.85 13.71 42.03
N LEU A 10 18.95 12.72 42.03
CA LEU A 10 17.51 12.97 42.01
C LEU A 10 17.01 13.25 43.44
N PRO A 11 16.22 14.33 43.67
CA PRO A 11 15.66 14.62 44.98
C PRO A 11 14.65 13.55 45.40
N SER A 12 14.75 13.10 46.65
CA SER A 12 13.98 12.01 47.27
C SER A 12 12.45 12.18 47.24
N ALA A 13 11.96 13.35 46.82
CA ALA A 13 10.55 13.69 46.74
C ALA A 13 9.85 13.21 45.45
N LEU A 14 10.60 12.71 44.44
CA LEU A 14 10.01 12.16 43.20
C LEU A 14 9.82 10.64 43.23
N THR A 15 9.93 10.02 44.41
CA THR A 15 9.89 8.55 44.60
C THR A 15 8.46 8.00 44.72
N ARG A 16 7.55 8.45 43.86
CA ARG A 16 6.35 7.69 43.50
C ARG A 16 5.89 8.06 42.10
N ILE A 17 6.78 7.88 41.14
CA ILE A 17 6.34 7.59 39.78
C ILE A 17 5.84 6.15 39.84
N GLU A 18 4.53 5.96 39.86
CA GLU A 18 3.92 4.69 39.49
C GLU A 18 4.55 4.30 38.16
N LEU A 19 5.40 3.26 38.18
CA LEU A 19 5.98 2.74 36.95
C LEU A 19 4.81 2.46 36.00
N PRO A 20 4.80 3.01 34.78
CA PRO A 20 3.79 2.63 33.82
C PRO A 20 3.91 1.12 33.62
N SER A 21 2.81 0.45 33.97
CA SER A 21 2.42 -0.92 33.64
C SER A 21 3.56 -1.80 33.13
N ARG A 22 3.94 -2.80 33.95
CA ARG A 22 4.57 -4.02 33.42
C ARG A 22 3.77 -4.43 32.18
N VAL A 23 4.36 -4.28 31.00
CA VAL A 23 3.83 -4.85 29.77
C VAL A 23 3.96 -6.35 29.95
N THR A 24 2.95 -6.96 30.56
CA THR A 24 2.66 -8.36 30.35
C THR A 24 2.43 -8.45 28.86
N VAL A 25 3.39 -9.05 28.14
CA VAL A 25 3.23 -9.44 26.75
C VAL A 25 2.03 -10.39 26.75
N ALA A 26 0.84 -9.83 26.55
CA ALA A 26 -0.37 -10.58 26.36
C ALA A 26 -0.11 -11.51 25.18
N GLU A 27 -0.38 -12.79 25.43
CA GLU A 27 -0.40 -13.95 24.54
C GLU A 27 0.28 -13.82 23.16
N PRO A 28 1.24 -14.70 22.82
CA PRO A 28 1.83 -14.78 21.48
C PRO A 28 0.83 -15.39 20.47
N LEU A 29 -0.31 -14.73 20.26
CA LEU A 29 -1.31 -15.15 19.27
C LEU A 29 -1.03 -14.56 17.88
N HIS A 30 -0.14 -13.57 17.75
CA HIS A 30 0.27 -13.01 16.46
C HIS A 30 1.71 -13.39 16.16
N ARG A 31 1.90 -14.44 15.35
CA ARG A 31 3.23 -14.81 14.83
C ARG A 31 3.76 -13.64 13.98
N PRO A 32 4.90 -13.01 14.33
CA PRO A 32 5.42 -11.86 13.58
C PRO A 32 5.70 -12.20 12.11
N GLU A 33 6.00 -13.47 11.81
CA GLU A 33 6.17 -13.96 10.44
C GLU A 33 4.89 -13.91 9.61
N SER A 34 3.71 -14.15 10.20
CA SER A 34 2.44 -14.07 9.45
C SER A 34 2.06 -12.63 9.11
N VAL A 35 2.40 -11.69 10.00
CA VAL A 35 2.26 -10.25 9.74
C VAL A 35 3.20 -9.81 8.62
N LYS A 36 4.46 -10.25 8.65
CA LYS A 36 5.44 -9.96 7.60
C LYS A 36 5.00 -10.52 6.25
N ALA A 37 4.62 -11.79 6.18
CA ALA A 37 4.14 -12.42 4.95
C ALA A 37 2.90 -11.69 4.37
N ARG A 38 2.01 -11.18 5.23
CA ARG A 38 0.87 -10.39 4.81
C ARG A 38 1.28 -9.03 4.24
N MET A 39 2.24 -8.35 4.86
CA MET A 39 2.76 -7.09 4.35
C MET A 39 3.45 -7.29 3.00
N ASP A 40 4.27 -8.34 2.85
CA ASP A 40 4.93 -8.67 1.59
C ASP A 40 3.90 -8.97 0.49
N ALA A 41 2.82 -9.71 0.81
CA ALA A 41 1.72 -9.95 -0.12
C ALA A 41 1.00 -8.65 -0.52
N ALA A 42 0.72 -7.76 0.43
CA ALA A 42 0.10 -6.46 0.14
C ALA A 42 1.01 -5.59 -0.74
N TRP A 43 2.32 -5.56 -0.46
CA TRP A 43 3.29 -4.84 -1.29
C TRP A 43 3.38 -5.41 -2.70
N SER A 44 3.33 -6.74 -2.84
CA SER A 44 3.30 -7.40 -4.15
C SER A 44 2.06 -6.98 -4.95
N VAL A 45 0.88 -6.99 -4.33
CA VAL A 45 -0.38 -6.59 -4.97
C VAL A 45 -0.32 -5.11 -5.42
N LEU A 46 0.17 -4.22 -4.55
CA LEU A 46 0.33 -2.80 -4.89
C LEU A 46 1.40 -2.57 -5.97
N GLY A 47 2.48 -3.36 -5.97
CA GLY A 47 3.50 -3.35 -7.01
C GLY A 47 2.93 -3.72 -8.37
N SER A 48 2.17 -4.82 -8.44
CA SER A 48 1.48 -5.23 -9.67
C SER A 48 0.48 -4.17 -10.17
N LEU A 49 -0.25 -3.50 -9.26
CA LEU A 49 -1.12 -2.38 -9.63
C LEU A 49 -0.32 -1.21 -10.21
N ALA A 50 0.82 -0.85 -9.62
CA ALA A 50 1.66 0.24 -10.10
C ALA A 50 2.20 -0.03 -11.52
N ASP A 51 2.55 -1.28 -11.82
CA ASP A 51 3.01 -1.72 -13.13
C ASP A 51 1.87 -1.70 -14.16
N ALA A 52 0.71 -2.26 -13.80
CA ALA A 52 -0.48 -2.23 -14.65
C ALA A 52 -0.93 -0.79 -14.95
N ARG A 53 -0.88 0.11 -13.95
CA ARG A 53 -1.19 1.54 -14.13
C ARG A 53 -0.22 2.21 -15.09
N ARG A 54 1.09 1.90 -15.02
CA ARG A 54 2.08 2.43 -15.96
C ARG A 54 1.77 1.96 -17.39
N GLU A 55 1.59 0.67 -17.58
CA GLU A 55 1.34 0.08 -18.91
C GLU A 55 0.02 0.56 -19.53
N LEU A 56 -1.07 0.62 -18.75
CA LEU A 56 -2.35 1.09 -19.26
C LEU A 56 -2.32 2.61 -19.47
N GLY A 57 -1.61 3.35 -18.61
CA GLY A 57 -1.39 4.78 -18.77
C GLY A 57 -0.66 5.13 -20.06
N THR A 58 0.39 4.38 -20.44
CA THR A 58 1.08 4.60 -21.72
C THR A 58 0.18 4.31 -22.92
N ARG A 59 -0.68 3.28 -22.84
CA ARG A 59 -1.66 2.96 -23.89
C ARG A 59 -2.73 4.04 -24.05
N ILE A 60 -3.22 4.59 -22.94
CA ILE A 60 -4.17 5.71 -22.95
C ILE A 60 -3.53 6.93 -23.62
N ALA A 61 -2.33 7.32 -23.17
CA ALA A 61 -1.60 8.45 -23.75
C ALA A 61 -1.32 8.26 -25.24
N ALA A 62 -0.95 7.05 -25.67
CA ALA A 62 -0.74 6.73 -27.08
C ALA A 62 -2.05 6.82 -27.90
N ALA A 63 -3.18 6.41 -27.33
CA ALA A 63 -4.48 6.56 -27.98
C ALA A 63 -4.90 8.02 -28.09
N GLU A 64 -4.63 8.84 -27.06
CA GLU A 64 -4.88 10.29 -27.09
C GLU A 64 -4.01 11.00 -28.14
N ALA A 65 -2.73 10.67 -28.23
CA ALA A 65 -1.83 11.20 -29.26
C ALA A 65 -2.35 10.87 -30.68
N ARG A 66 -2.78 9.62 -30.91
CA ARG A 66 -3.38 9.23 -32.20
C ARG A 66 -4.69 9.97 -32.49
N ALA A 67 -5.49 10.27 -31.47
CA ALA A 67 -6.72 11.04 -31.65
C ALA A 67 -6.44 12.50 -32.05
N LEU A 68 -5.35 13.08 -31.54
CA LEU A 68 -4.89 14.44 -31.89
C LEU A 68 -4.35 14.51 -33.32
N GLU A 69 -3.66 13.48 -33.79
CA GLU A 69 -3.05 13.41 -35.12
C GLU A 69 -4.02 12.92 -36.22
N ALA A 70 -5.20 12.44 -35.83
CA ALA A 70 -6.17 11.83 -36.72
C ALA A 70 -6.67 12.82 -37.79
N ARG A 71 -6.60 12.40 -39.06
CA ARG A 71 -7.02 13.20 -40.21
C ARG A 71 -8.43 12.88 -40.67
N SER A 72 -9.02 11.80 -40.14
CA SER A 72 -10.36 11.37 -40.48
C SER A 72 -11.20 11.10 -39.23
N GLU A 73 -12.53 11.19 -39.38
CA GLU A 73 -13.47 10.82 -38.31
C GLU A 73 -13.29 9.36 -37.89
N ARG A 74 -13.05 8.47 -38.86
CA ARG A 74 -12.83 7.05 -38.59
C ARG A 74 -11.60 6.81 -37.71
N GLU A 75 -10.51 7.53 -37.96
CA GLU A 75 -9.31 7.47 -37.11
C GLU A 75 -9.58 8.00 -35.71
N ARG A 76 -10.31 9.12 -35.58
CA ARG A 76 -10.71 9.68 -34.27
C ARG A 76 -11.54 8.69 -33.46
N VAL A 77 -12.55 8.08 -34.08
CA VAL A 77 -13.40 7.06 -33.42
C VAL A 77 -12.58 5.83 -33.04
N SER A 78 -11.69 5.36 -33.92
CA SER A 78 -10.81 4.22 -33.60
C SER A 78 -9.91 4.52 -32.40
N ALA A 79 -9.28 5.70 -32.36
CA ALA A 79 -8.45 6.13 -31.25
C ALA A 79 -9.26 6.23 -29.94
N ALA A 80 -10.48 6.77 -30.00
CA ALA A 80 -11.39 6.84 -28.87
C ALA A 80 -11.76 5.44 -28.32
N ILE A 81 -12.03 4.46 -29.21
CA ILE A 81 -12.30 3.07 -28.80
C ILE A 81 -11.08 2.46 -28.09
N HIS A 82 -9.87 2.69 -28.63
CA HIS A 82 -8.64 2.19 -28.01
C HIS A 82 -8.40 2.79 -26.62
N ARG A 83 -8.63 4.10 -26.48
CA ARG A 83 -8.58 4.78 -25.20
C ARG A 83 -9.58 4.20 -24.21
N TYR A 84 -10.86 4.12 -24.60
CA TYR A 84 -11.93 3.58 -23.76
C TYR A 84 -11.63 2.16 -23.27
N ARG A 85 -11.11 1.29 -24.15
CA ARG A 85 -10.72 -0.07 -23.75
C ARG A 85 -9.59 -0.09 -22.73
N ALA A 86 -8.61 0.79 -22.86
CA ALA A 86 -7.51 0.88 -21.92
C ALA A 86 -7.97 1.45 -20.56
N GLU A 87 -8.86 2.44 -20.55
CA GLU A 87 -9.51 2.97 -19.34
C GLU A 87 -10.37 1.91 -18.63
N ALA A 88 -11.17 1.15 -19.39
CA ALA A 88 -11.98 0.07 -18.85
C ALA A 88 -11.12 -1.04 -18.21
N ALA A 89 -10.03 -1.43 -18.87
CA ALA A 89 -9.08 -2.39 -18.33
C ALA A 89 -8.41 -1.87 -17.04
N LEU A 90 -8.10 -0.56 -16.95
CA LEU A 90 -7.55 0.02 -15.74
C LEU A 90 -8.55 -0.04 -14.58
N ASN A 91 -9.83 0.24 -14.87
CA ASN A 91 -10.88 0.15 -13.87
C ASN A 91 -11.08 -1.29 -13.36
N GLU A 92 -11.00 -2.29 -14.25
CA GLU A 92 -11.04 -3.70 -13.88
C GLU A 92 -9.88 -4.08 -12.95
N VAL A 93 -8.65 -3.67 -13.31
CA VAL A 93 -7.47 -3.90 -12.47
C VAL A 93 -7.63 -3.26 -11.09
N LEU A 94 -8.11 -2.01 -11.02
CA LEU A 94 -8.36 -1.33 -9.75
C LEU A 94 -9.40 -2.08 -8.89
N SER A 95 -10.47 -2.57 -9.51
CA SER A 95 -11.50 -3.36 -8.83
C SER A 95 -10.93 -4.67 -8.27
N VAL A 96 -10.17 -5.42 -9.08
CA VAL A 96 -9.52 -6.67 -8.68
C VAL A 96 -8.53 -6.42 -7.54
N THR A 97 -7.67 -5.40 -7.65
CA THR A 97 -6.72 -5.05 -6.60
C THR A 97 -7.42 -4.64 -5.31
N SER A 98 -8.51 -3.86 -5.40
CA SER A 98 -9.31 -3.48 -4.23
C SER A 98 -9.88 -4.71 -3.52
N ASN A 99 -10.41 -5.66 -4.28
CA ASN A 99 -10.94 -6.92 -3.73
C ASN A 99 -9.84 -7.78 -3.09
N GLN A 100 -8.66 -7.85 -3.72
CA GLN A 100 -7.51 -8.57 -3.16
C GLN A 100 -7.02 -7.94 -1.85
N MET A 101 -6.93 -6.61 -1.80
CA MET A 101 -6.57 -5.88 -0.57
C MET A 101 -7.61 -6.05 0.52
N ALA A 102 -8.90 -5.98 0.18
CA ALA A 102 -9.99 -6.24 1.12
C ALA A 102 -9.94 -7.69 1.65
N ALA A 103 -9.62 -8.68 0.83
CA ALA A 103 -9.46 -10.07 1.28
C ALA A 103 -8.24 -10.25 2.21
N LEU A 104 -7.13 -9.56 1.93
CA LEU A 104 -5.94 -9.56 2.80
C LEU A 104 -6.23 -8.90 4.17
N LEU A 105 -7.09 -7.88 4.19
CA LEU A 105 -7.54 -7.20 5.40
C LEU A 105 -8.62 -7.98 6.13
N ASN A 106 -9.68 -8.48 5.50
CA ASN A 106 -10.77 -9.17 6.19
C ASN A 106 -10.36 -10.54 6.77
N ARG A 107 -9.30 -11.17 6.25
CA ARG A 107 -8.65 -12.32 6.93
C ARG A 107 -8.20 -12.01 8.37
N THR A 108 -8.12 -10.75 8.77
CA THR A 108 -7.77 -10.35 10.15
C THR A 108 -8.89 -10.49 11.15
N GLU A 109 -10.15 -10.42 10.71
CA GLU A 109 -11.30 -10.47 11.61
C GLU A 109 -11.72 -11.91 11.89
N SER A 110 -11.56 -12.80 10.93
CA SER A 110 -11.96 -14.21 11.05
C SER A 110 -10.95 -15.11 11.80
N GLN A 111 -9.81 -14.56 12.22
CA GLN A 111 -8.80 -15.25 13.04
C GLN A 111 -8.73 -14.73 14.49
N ARG A 112 -9.66 -13.85 14.90
CA ARG A 112 -9.93 -13.50 16.30
C ARG A 112 -11.05 -14.37 16.84
#